data_AF-W1XQ35-F1
#
_entry.id   AF-W1XQ35-F1
#
_cell.length_a   1.000
_cell.length_b   1.000
_cell.length_c   1.000
_cell.angle_alpha   90.00
_cell.angle_beta   90.00
_cell.angle_gamma   90.00
#
_symmetry.space_group_name_H-M   'P 1'
#
loop_
_entity.id
_entity.type
_entity.pdbx_description
1 polymer ?
#
loop_
_entity_poly.entity_id
_entity_poly.type
_entity_poly.pdbx_seq_one_letter_code
_entity_poly.pdbx_strand_id
1 'polypeptide(L)'
;LFCDSFPFQTTPDQAQAINAVLSDMCQPLAMDRLVCGDVGFGKTEVAMRAAFLAVDNHKQVAVLVPTTLLAQQHYDNFRDR
;
A
#
# COMPACT_ATOMS: atom_id res chain seq x y z
N LEU A 1 9.66 -12.39 1.97
CA LEU A 1 10.16 -11.71 3.19
C LEU A 1 9.19 -10.64 3.68
N PHE A 2 8.88 -9.57 2.94
CA PHE A 2 7.84 -8.58 3.36
C PHE A 2 6.42 -9.13 3.20
N CYS A 3 6.07 -9.70 2.05
CA CYS A 3 4.72 -10.25 1.84
C CYS A 3 4.33 -11.37 2.83
N ASP A 4 5.33 -12.09 3.36
CA ASP A 4 5.15 -13.22 4.28
C ASP A 4 4.93 -12.75 5.73
N SER A 5 5.24 -11.49 6.06
CA SER A 5 4.96 -10.91 7.38
C SER A 5 3.49 -10.53 7.56
N PHE A 6 2.72 -10.46 6.46
CA PHE A 6 1.29 -10.19 6.52
C PHE A 6 0.54 -11.46 6.96
N PRO A 7 -0.15 -11.46 8.12
CA PRO A 7 -0.72 -12.67 8.71
C PRO A 7 -2.04 -13.12 8.05
N PHE A 8 -2.49 -12.44 7.01
CA PHE A 8 -3.75 -12.73 6.33
C PHE A 8 -3.51 -13.10 4.86
N GLN A 9 -4.34 -14.00 4.33
CA GLN A 9 -4.35 -14.28 2.90
C GLN A 9 -5.08 -13.17 2.15
N THR A 10 -4.49 -12.71 1.05
CA THR A 10 -5.11 -11.72 0.18
C THR A 10 -6.25 -12.35 -0.61
N THR A 11 -7.35 -11.63 -0.76
CA THR A 11 -8.44 -12.02 -1.69
C THR A 11 -7.98 -11.88 -3.15
N PRO A 12 -8.67 -12.51 -4.13
CA PRO A 12 -8.36 -12.33 -5.55
C PRO A 12 -8.36 -10.86 -5.99
N ASP A 13 -9.33 -10.07 -5.53
CA ASP A 13 -9.42 -8.64 -5.85
C ASP A 13 -8.27 -7.84 -5.25
N GLN A 14 -7.85 -8.16 -4.01
CA GLN A 14 -6.67 -7.54 -3.40
C GLN A 14 -5.41 -7.90 -4.17
N ALA A 15 -5.23 -9.17 -4.54
CA ALA A 15 -4.08 -9.61 -5.32
C ALA A 15 -4.03 -8.91 -6.68
N GLN A 16 -5.17 -8.75 -7.36
CA GLN A 16 -5.26 -8.00 -8.60
C GLN A 16 -4.89 -6.52 -8.40
N ALA A 17 -5.41 -5.86 -7.36
CA ALA A 17 -5.08 -4.47 -7.05
C ALA A 17 -3.59 -4.27 -6.73
N ILE A 18 -3.00 -5.18 -5.94
CA ILE A 18 -1.57 -5.18 -5.62
C ILE A 18 -0.76 -5.32 -6.92
N ASN A 19 -1.05 -6.31 -7.74
CA ASN A 19 -0.30 -6.56 -8.97
C ASN A 19 -0.41 -5.38 -9.95
N ALA A 20 -1.58 -4.76 -10.07
CA ALA A 20 -1.78 -3.59 -10.91
C ALA A 20 -0.95 -2.38 -10.43
N VAL A 21 -0.97 -2.10 -9.12
CA VAL A 21 -0.17 -1.00 -8.53
C VAL A 21 1.32 -1.24 -8.72
N LEU A 22 1.83 -2.44 -8.41
CA LEU A 22 3.25 -2.75 -8.54
C LEU A 22 3.70 -2.74 -10.01
N SER A 23 2.85 -3.21 -10.93
CA SER A 23 3.11 -3.13 -12.37
C SER A 23 3.25 -1.68 -12.84
N ASP A 24 2.33 -0.80 -12.45
CA ASP A 24 2.38 0.60 -12.86
C ASP A 24 3.61 1.32 -12.26
N MET A 25 3.95 1.05 -11.00
CA MET A 25 5.13 1.62 -10.34
C MET A 25 6.46 1.23 -11.02
N CYS A 26 6.52 0.06 -11.64
CA CYS A 26 7.72 -0.44 -12.33
C CYS A 26 7.83 0.04 -13.78
N GLN A 27 6.83 0.75 -14.32
CA GLN A 27 6.87 1.31 -15.66
C GLN A 27 7.60 2.66 -15.69
N PRO A 28 8.13 3.09 -16.86
CA PRO A 28 8.72 4.41 -17.00
C PRO A 28 7.69 5.55 -17.02
N LEU A 29 6.40 5.25 -16.90
CA LEU A 29 5.29 6.22 -16.90
C LEU A 29 4.90 6.55 -15.46
N ALA A 30 4.52 7.81 -15.22
CA ALA A 30 4.00 8.22 -13.92
C ALA A 30 2.65 7.52 -13.63
N MET A 31 2.58 6.80 -12.52
CA MET A 31 1.35 6.13 -12.07
C MET A 31 0.33 7.17 -11.58
N ASP A 32 -0.90 7.10 -12.10
CA ASP A 32 -2.09 7.77 -11.58
C ASP A 32 -3.22 6.74 -11.45
N ARG A 33 -3.46 6.25 -10.23
CA ARG A 33 -4.34 5.11 -9.98
C ARG A 33 -5.23 5.33 -8.77
N LEU A 34 -6.53 5.09 -8.97
CA LEU A 34 -7.53 5.04 -7.91
C LEU A 34 -7.82 3.59 -7.50
N VAL A 35 -7.67 3.27 -6.21
CA VAL A 35 -8.07 1.98 -5.63
C VAL A 35 -9.34 2.18 -4.80
N CYS A 36 -10.47 1.74 -5.34
CA CYS A 36 -11.78 1.80 -4.67
C CYS A 36 -12.10 0.49 -3.96
N GLY A 37 -12.80 0.59 -2.83
CA GLY A 37 -13.32 -0.56 -2.08
C GLY A 37 -13.88 -0.12 -0.73
N ASP A 38 -14.73 -0.94 -0.13
CA ASP A 38 -15.35 -0.60 1.15
C ASP A 38 -14.34 -0.57 2.32
N VAL A 39 -14.78 -0.05 3.46
CA VAL A 39 -13.97 -0.06 4.69
C VAL A 39 -13.64 -1.51 5.05
N GLY A 40 -12.38 -1.79 5.40
CA GLY A 40 -11.92 -3.14 5.76
C GLY A 40 -11.44 -4.01 4.59
N PHE A 41 -11.58 -3.58 3.33
CA PHE A 41 -11.15 -4.36 2.15
C PHE A 41 -9.64 -4.38 1.91
N GLY A 42 -8.82 -4.01 2.89
CA GLY A 42 -7.35 -4.12 2.79
C GLY A 42 -6.66 -3.11 1.86
N LYS A 43 -7.29 -1.95 1.58
CA LYS A 43 -6.64 -0.86 0.81
C LYS A 43 -5.29 -0.44 1.41
N THR A 44 -5.18 -0.46 2.74
CA THR A 44 -3.93 -0.15 3.45
C THR A 44 -2.82 -1.15 3.11
N GLU A 45 -3.13 -2.43 2.88
CA GLU A 45 -2.14 -3.44 2.50
C GLU A 45 -1.57 -3.17 1.10
N VAL A 46 -2.42 -2.75 0.17
CA VAL A 46 -1.99 -2.32 -1.17
C VAL A 46 -1.00 -1.17 -1.08
N ALA A 47 -1.33 -0.14 -0.28
CA ALA A 47 -0.47 1.02 -0.06
C ALA A 47 0.84 0.67 0.66
N MET A 48 0.81 -0.25 1.63
CA MET A 48 2.01 -0.70 2.35
C MET A 48 3.00 -1.41 1.43
N ARG A 49 2.52 -2.31 0.55
CA ARG A 49 3.40 -2.99 -0.43
C ARG A 49 4.00 -2.02 -1.44
N ALA A 50 3.22 -1.06 -1.91
CA ALA A 50 3.70 0.01 -2.77
C ALA A 50 4.78 0.86 -2.07
N ALA A 51 4.53 1.26 -0.83
CA ALA A 51 5.48 2.01 -0.03
C ALA A 51 6.80 1.24 0.19
N PHE A 52 6.70 -0.05 0.54
CA PHE A 52 7.85 -0.92 0.71
C PHE A 52 8.69 -0.98 -0.57
N LEU A 53 8.08 -1.21 -1.73
CA LEU A 53 8.79 -1.24 -3.02
C LEU A 53 9.52 0.08 -3.30
N ALA A 54 8.90 1.23 -3.01
CA ALA A 54 9.54 2.53 -3.20
C ALA A 54 10.75 2.74 -2.27
N VAL A 55 10.63 2.36 -1.00
CA VAL A 55 11.72 2.48 0.01
C VAL A 55 12.86 1.50 -0.29
N ASP A 56 12.56 0.29 -0.75
CA ASP A 56 13.56 -0.70 -1.19
C ASP A 56 14.41 -0.15 -2.36
N ASN A 57 13.84 0.73 -3.18
CA ASN A 57 14.53 1.48 -4.23
C ASN A 57 15.10 2.84 -3.77
N HIS A 58 15.26 3.02 -2.45
CA HIS A 58 15.78 4.23 -1.81
C HIS A 58 15.03 5.53 -2.18
N LYS A 59 13.72 5.43 -2.43
CA LYS A 59 12.84 6.58 -2.65
C LYS A 59 12.05 6.90 -1.37
N GLN A 60 11.67 8.17 -1.23
CA GLN A 60 10.80 8.61 -0.14
C GLN A 60 9.33 8.34 -0.46
N VAL A 61 8.54 8.03 0.58
CA VAL A 61 7.10 7.83 0.48
C VAL A 61 6.38 8.87 1.34
N ALA A 62 5.33 9.48 0.79
CA ALA A 62 4.45 10.38 1.52
C ALA A 62 3.03 9.79 1.56
N VAL A 63 2.45 9.73 2.76
CA VAL A 63 1.06 9.29 2.98
C VAL A 63 0.27 10.50 3.47
N LEU A 64 -0.68 10.97 2.68
CA LEU A 64 -1.57 12.09 3.02
C LEU A 64 -2.95 11.58 3.41
N VAL A 65 -3.50 12.10 4.50
CA VAL A 65 -4.78 11.68 5.08
C VAL A 65 -5.60 12.89 5.52
N PRO A 66 -6.94 12.79 5.60
CA PRO A 66 -7.79 13.95 5.83
C PRO A 66 -7.91 14.40 7.30
N THR A 67 -7.49 13.57 8.27
CA THR A 67 -7.59 13.88 9.69
C THR A 67 -6.36 13.43 10.47
N THR A 68 -6.08 14.10 11.59
CA THR A 68 -4.98 13.74 12.50
C THR A 68 -5.16 12.36 13.14
N LEU A 69 -6.41 11.95 13.39
CA LEU A 69 -6.71 10.60 13.89
C LEU A 69 -6.29 9.52 12.89
N LEU A 70 -6.58 9.70 11.60
CA LEU A 70 -6.12 8.77 10.57
C LEU A 70 -4.59 8.83 10.42
N ALA A 71 -3.97 10.00 10.58
CA ALA A 71 -2.51 10.12 10.54
C ALA A 71 -1.85 9.28 11.63
N GLN A 72 -2.35 9.36 12.87
CA GLN A 72 -1.87 8.54 13.98
C GLN A 72 -2.08 7.05 13.70
N GLN A 73 -3.28 6.66 13.25
CA GLN A 73 -3.56 5.25 12.93
C GLN A 73 -2.64 4.70 11.83
N HIS A 74 -2.41 5.45 10.75
CA HIS A 74 -1.48 5.03 9.71
C HIS A 74 -0.04 5.00 10.21
N TYR A 75 0.39 5.98 11.00
CA TYR A 75 1.72 5.99 11.60
C TYR A 75 1.98 4.73 12.44
N ASP A 76 1.08 4.38 13.36
CA ASP A 76 1.24 3.19 14.19
C ASP A 76 1.24 1.91 13.34
N ASN A 77 0.31 1.79 12.38
CA ASN A 77 0.26 0.66 11.47
C ASN A 77 1.51 0.49 10.60
N PHE A 78 2.12 1.58 10.12
CA PHE A 78 3.35 1.53 9.34
C PHE A 78 4.58 1.24 10.19
N ARG A 79 4.61 1.71 11.45
CA ARG A 79 5.71 1.43 12.37
C ARG A 79 5.73 -0.04 12.82
N ASP A 80 4.55 -0.63 13.00
CA ASP A 80 4.41 -2.01 13.45
C ASP A 80 4.63 -3.05 12.33
N ARG A 81 4.75 -2.60 11.07
CA ARG A 81 4.82 -3.42 9.85
C ARG A 81 6.20 -3.47 9.21
#